data_AF-F6VR50-F1
#
_entry.id   AF-F6VR50-F1
#
_cell.length_a   1.000
_cell.length_b   1.000
_cell.length_c   1.000
_cell.angle_alpha   90.00
_cell.angle_beta   90.00
_cell.angle_gamma   90.00
#
_symmetry.space_group_name_H-M   'P 1'
#
loop_
_entity.id
_entity.type
_entity.pdbx_description
1 polymer ?
#
loop_
_entity_poly.entity_id
_entity_poly.type
_entity_poly.pdbx_seq_one_letter_code
_entity_poly.pdbx_strand_id
1 'polypeptide(L)'
;MTGVGGRPEVVIEGSNSLEGPWKEYEFYYKPGDRTYPLTWTAPHQPRLDWQMWFASLSSYQHNPWILSLMHRILLGQNEVLDLMDRTRSPYPVSPPKYIRSQLYLYHYTKLNKNNSAPRAWWTRTLQKEYSPPITKDNVDLLAFLNHHNMMPAPLPKKQPPQSNVVQMLNQIRILANQVSPPYLLWSLAFTALAIVTLGSMMNKKKKIKDAVNANVVQKVS
;
A
#
# COMPACT_ATOMS: atom_id res chain seq x y z
N MET A 1 11.86 0.42 8.78
CA MET A 1 12.92 0.85 9.71
C MET A 1 13.00 2.37 9.68
N THR A 2 12.61 3.06 10.74
CA THR A 2 13.05 4.44 10.98
C THR A 2 14.41 4.29 11.66
N GLY A 3 15.51 4.43 10.93
CA GLY A 3 16.84 4.34 11.53
C GLY A 3 17.01 5.40 12.64
N VAL A 4 18.11 5.33 13.39
CA VAL A 4 18.43 6.32 14.44
C VAL A 4 18.42 7.77 13.88
N GLY A 5 18.70 7.94 12.58
CA GLY A 5 18.66 9.23 11.87
C GLY A 5 17.31 9.61 11.25
N GLY A 6 16.23 8.92 11.56
CA GLY A 6 14.91 9.14 10.97
C GLY A 6 14.66 8.33 9.69
N ARG A 7 13.54 8.60 9.03
CA ARG A 7 13.09 7.91 7.82
C ARG A 7 12.86 8.93 6.70
N PRO A 8 13.67 8.93 5.63
CA PRO A 8 13.41 9.77 4.48
C PRO A 8 12.18 9.28 3.72
N GLU A 9 11.30 10.20 3.35
CA GLU A 9 10.04 9.93 2.67
C GLU A 9 9.84 10.93 1.55
N VAL A 10 9.60 10.42 0.33
CA VAL A 10 9.12 11.24 -0.78
C VAL A 10 7.61 11.42 -0.61
N VAL A 11 7.18 12.67 -0.57
CA VAL A 11 5.78 13.09 -0.50
C VAL A 11 5.41 13.64 -1.86
N ILE A 12 4.37 13.08 -2.47
CA ILE A 12 3.83 13.53 -3.75
C ILE A 12 2.72 14.53 -3.47
N GLU A 13 2.78 15.70 -4.11
CA GLU A 13 1.84 16.79 -3.91
C GLU A 13 1.21 17.20 -5.24
N GLY A 14 -0.11 17.38 -5.25
CA GLY A 14 -0.86 17.95 -6.37
C GLY A 14 -1.30 19.38 -6.09
N SER A 15 -1.40 20.20 -7.15
CA SER A 15 -2.06 21.51 -7.09
C SER A 15 -2.75 21.89 -8.40
N ASN A 16 -3.68 22.85 -8.32
CA ASN A 16 -4.30 23.46 -9.49
C ASN A 16 -3.65 24.80 -9.88
N SER A 17 -2.70 25.30 -9.09
CA SER A 17 -1.91 26.50 -9.36
C SER A 17 -0.46 26.28 -8.88
N LEU A 18 0.50 26.98 -9.47
CA LEU A 18 1.92 26.86 -9.09
C LEU A 18 2.18 27.45 -7.70
N GLU A 19 1.38 28.45 -7.33
CA GLU A 19 1.41 29.15 -6.04
C GLU A 19 0.82 28.31 -4.91
N GLY A 20 0.05 27.27 -5.24
CA GLY A 20 -0.62 26.38 -4.29
C GLY A 20 -2.11 26.70 -4.09
N PRO A 21 -2.77 26.13 -3.06
CA PRO A 21 -2.20 25.22 -2.08
C PRO A 21 -1.79 23.88 -2.71
N TRP A 22 -0.69 23.32 -2.23
CA TRP A 22 -0.23 21.98 -2.57
C TRP A 22 -0.82 20.97 -1.58
N LYS A 23 -1.43 19.90 -2.11
CA LYS A 23 -2.10 18.87 -1.31
C LYS A 23 -1.42 17.53 -1.51
N GLU A 24 -1.16 16.84 -0.41
CA GLU A 24 -0.41 15.59 -0.38
C GLU A 24 -1.29 14.40 -0.79
N TYR A 25 -0.73 13.52 -1.61
CA TYR A 25 -1.29 12.20 -1.84
C TYR A 25 -0.87 11.27 -0.71
N GLU A 26 -1.85 10.73 -0.02
CA GLU A 26 -1.66 9.76 1.06
C GLU A 26 -1.48 8.35 0.50
N PHE A 27 -0.63 7.57 1.18
CA PHE A 27 -0.37 6.17 0.85
C PHE A 27 -0.91 5.30 1.99
N TYR A 28 -1.18 4.02 1.68
CA TYR A 28 -1.83 3.12 2.64
C TYR A 28 -0.93 2.71 3.81
N TYR A 29 0.38 2.58 3.60
CA TYR A 29 1.24 1.84 4.52
C TYR A 29 2.61 2.48 4.81
N LYS A 30 3.02 3.52 4.07
CA LYS A 30 4.17 4.36 4.44
C LYS A 30 3.74 5.57 5.27
N PRO A 31 4.67 6.23 5.99
CA PRO A 31 4.38 7.50 6.65
C PRO A 31 3.90 8.56 5.65
N GLY A 32 2.91 9.35 6.06
CA GLY A 32 2.30 10.45 5.32
C GLY A 32 1.85 11.51 6.30
N ASP A 33 0.55 11.62 6.54
CA ASP A 33 -0.02 12.46 7.60
C ASP A 33 0.64 12.20 8.97
N ARG A 34 0.99 13.28 9.65
CA ARG A 34 1.67 13.28 10.95
C ARG A 34 0.79 12.78 12.09
N THR A 35 -0.52 12.83 11.91
CA THR A 35 -1.53 12.52 12.94
C THR A 35 -1.92 11.04 12.97
N TYR A 36 -1.48 10.23 12.01
CA TYR A 36 -1.79 8.81 11.95
C TYR A 36 -0.57 7.92 12.22
N PRO A 37 -0.73 6.81 12.95
CA PRO A 37 0.33 5.81 13.11
C PRO A 37 0.52 5.01 11.81
N LEU A 38 1.59 4.21 11.75
CA LEU A 38 1.71 3.18 10.73
C LEU A 38 0.69 2.06 10.96
N THR A 39 0.11 1.58 9.87
CA THR A 39 -0.78 0.42 9.86
C THR A 39 0.01 -0.88 9.94
N TRP A 40 -0.56 -1.91 10.59
CA TRP A 40 -0.01 -3.26 10.53
C TRP A 40 -0.17 -3.82 9.12
N THR A 41 0.94 -4.12 8.44
CA THR A 41 0.93 -4.61 7.05
C THR A 41 1.11 -6.11 6.94
N ALA A 42 1.93 -6.74 7.79
CA ALA A 42 2.20 -8.16 7.68
C ALA A 42 0.91 -9.01 7.79
N PRO A 43 0.71 -10.03 6.93
CA PRO A 43 1.66 -10.57 5.94
C PRO A 43 1.59 -9.92 4.55
N HIS A 44 0.78 -8.87 4.35
CA HIS A 44 0.75 -8.10 3.11
C HIS A 44 2.07 -7.35 2.90
N GLN A 45 2.58 -7.38 1.67
CA GLN A 45 3.82 -6.70 1.26
C GLN A 45 3.48 -5.56 0.29
N PRO A 46 3.25 -4.33 0.77
CA PRO A 46 2.87 -3.22 -0.09
C PRO A 46 4.04 -2.79 -0.96
N ARG A 47 3.98 -3.17 -2.25
CA ARG A 47 5.10 -2.99 -3.18
C ARG A 47 5.36 -1.51 -3.50
N LEU A 48 4.32 -0.71 -3.72
CA LEU A 48 4.49 0.71 -4.02
C LEU A 48 5.09 1.46 -2.84
N ASP A 49 4.51 1.33 -1.64
CA ASP A 49 5.01 1.96 -0.41
C ASP A 49 6.46 1.57 -0.10
N TRP A 50 6.85 0.32 -0.36
CA TRP A 50 8.24 -0.10 -0.25
C TRP A 50 9.12 0.57 -1.31
N GLN A 51 8.72 0.56 -2.58
CA GLN A 51 9.48 1.23 -3.63
C GLN A 51 9.68 2.73 -3.35
N MET A 52 8.68 3.41 -2.77
CA MET A 52 8.79 4.81 -2.32
C MET A 52 9.87 5.02 -1.25
N TRP A 53 10.13 4.03 -0.39
CA TRP A 53 11.24 4.10 0.55
C TRP A 53 12.61 3.99 -0.14
N PHE A 54 12.76 3.13 -1.16
CA PHE A 54 14.02 3.08 -1.92
C PHE A 54 14.25 4.36 -2.74
N ALA A 55 13.19 4.88 -3.34
CA ALA A 55 13.19 6.15 -4.04
C ALA A 55 13.77 7.28 -3.18
N SER A 56 13.34 7.38 -1.91
CA SER A 56 13.77 8.45 -1.01
C SER A 56 15.27 8.44 -0.69
N LEU A 57 15.96 7.33 -0.96
CA LEU A 57 17.41 7.17 -0.74
C LEU A 57 18.26 7.68 -1.90
N SER A 58 17.66 8.05 -3.03
CA SER A 58 18.38 8.54 -4.22
C SER A 58 17.62 9.70 -4.87
N SER A 59 17.81 9.96 -6.17
CA SER A 59 17.15 11.05 -6.87
C SER A 59 16.12 10.54 -7.88
N TYR A 60 15.19 11.39 -8.32
CA TYR A 60 14.18 10.99 -9.29
C TYR A 60 14.77 10.58 -10.64
N GLN A 61 15.92 11.12 -11.03
CA GLN A 61 16.61 10.76 -12.27
C GLN A 61 17.09 9.30 -12.26
N HIS A 62 17.49 8.80 -11.08
CA HIS A 62 17.87 7.40 -10.89
C HIS A 62 16.65 6.47 -10.69
N ASN A 63 15.46 7.05 -10.47
CA ASN A 63 14.21 6.33 -10.26
C ASN A 63 13.14 6.81 -11.25
N PRO A 64 13.32 6.58 -12.57
CA PRO A 64 12.43 7.11 -13.60
C PRO A 64 10.96 6.67 -13.44
N TRP A 65 10.73 5.55 -12.75
CA TRP A 65 9.38 5.05 -12.45
C TRP A 65 8.56 6.02 -11.58
N ILE A 66 9.18 6.87 -10.76
CA ILE A 66 8.48 7.87 -9.94
C ILE A 66 7.88 8.95 -10.83
N LEU A 67 8.62 9.40 -11.85
CA LEU A 67 8.10 10.37 -12.80
C LEU A 67 6.97 9.76 -13.64
N SER A 68 7.07 8.48 -14.00
CA SER A 68 5.97 7.76 -14.66
C SER A 68 4.74 7.67 -13.74
N LEU A 69 4.93 7.36 -12.45
CA LEU A 69 3.88 7.36 -11.45
C LEU A 69 3.19 8.74 -11.37
N MET A 70 3.96 9.81 -11.20
CA MET A 70 3.46 11.18 -11.10
C MET A 70 2.71 11.61 -12.38
N HIS A 71 3.21 11.26 -13.56
CA HIS A 71 2.54 11.52 -14.83
C HIS A 71 1.20 10.77 -14.92
N ARG A 72 1.14 9.51 -14.50
CA ARG A 72 -0.12 8.74 -14.49
C ARG A 72 -1.14 9.26 -13.47
N ILE A 73 -0.68 9.84 -12.37
CA ILE A 73 -1.53 10.57 -11.41
C ILE A 73 -2.13 11.81 -12.08
N LEU A 74 -1.34 12.60 -12.82
CA LEU A 74 -1.82 13.75 -13.60
C LEU A 74 -2.84 13.35 -14.69
N LEU A 75 -2.70 12.15 -15.26
CA LEU A 75 -3.67 11.58 -16.19
C LEU A 75 -4.93 11.03 -15.50
N GLY A 76 -4.96 10.94 -14.17
CA GLY A 76 -6.08 10.40 -13.42
C GLY A 76 -6.31 8.90 -13.63
N GLN A 77 -5.25 8.12 -13.91
CA GLN A 77 -5.39 6.67 -14.15
C GLN A 77 -5.82 5.94 -12.88
N ASN A 78 -7.01 5.31 -12.90
CA ASN A 78 -7.56 4.63 -11.73
C ASN A 78 -6.65 3.51 -11.22
N GLU A 79 -6.03 2.75 -12.12
CA GLU A 79 -5.13 1.64 -11.76
C GLU A 79 -3.92 2.10 -10.94
N VAL A 80 -3.50 3.36 -11.11
CA VAL A 80 -2.43 3.98 -10.33
C VAL A 80 -2.95 4.58 -9.04
N LEU A 81 -4.08 5.29 -9.12
CA LEU A 81 -4.70 5.90 -7.94
C LEU A 81 -5.15 4.85 -6.91
N ASP A 82 -5.52 3.64 -7.34
CA ASP A 82 -5.89 2.52 -6.48
C ASP A 82 -4.71 1.92 -5.69
N LEU A 83 -3.47 2.27 -6.05
CA LEU A 83 -2.27 1.90 -5.28
C LEU A 83 -2.01 2.86 -4.11
N MET A 84 -2.74 3.98 -4.05
CA MET A 84 -2.64 5.03 -3.03
C MET A 84 -3.94 5.12 -2.25
N ASP A 85 -3.93 5.83 -1.11
CA ASP A 85 -5.10 5.91 -0.25
C ASP A 85 -6.23 6.74 -0.87
N ARG A 86 -7.13 6.07 -1.57
CA ARG A 86 -8.32 6.67 -2.21
C ARG A 86 -9.23 7.37 -1.21
N THR A 87 -9.29 6.91 0.04
CA THR A 87 -10.21 7.48 1.06
C THR A 87 -9.78 8.87 1.51
N ARG A 88 -8.47 9.14 1.43
CA ARG A 88 -7.85 10.43 1.79
C ARG A 88 -7.31 11.17 0.56
N SER A 89 -7.79 10.84 -0.64
CA SER A 89 -7.35 11.49 -1.87
C SER A 89 -7.74 12.97 -1.87
N PRO A 90 -6.79 13.90 -2.11
CA PRO A 90 -7.10 15.33 -2.22
C PRO A 90 -7.84 15.70 -3.51
N TYR A 91 -7.86 14.80 -4.50
CA TYR A 91 -8.40 15.00 -5.84
C TYR A 91 -9.32 13.83 -6.24
N PRO A 92 -10.52 13.71 -5.64
CA PRO A 92 -11.42 12.57 -5.88
C PRO A 92 -12.17 12.66 -7.22
N VAL A 93 -12.37 13.86 -7.75
CA VAL A 93 -13.19 14.11 -8.96
C VAL A 93 -12.32 14.26 -10.20
N SER A 94 -11.32 15.15 -10.15
CA SER A 94 -10.42 15.44 -11.27
C SER A 94 -8.98 15.52 -10.79
N PRO A 95 -8.01 15.02 -11.59
CA PRO A 95 -6.60 15.11 -11.24
C PRO A 95 -6.12 16.57 -11.19
N PRO A 96 -5.05 16.85 -10.44
CA PRO A 96 -4.46 18.17 -10.34
C PRO A 96 -3.85 18.61 -11.68
N LYS A 97 -3.68 19.93 -11.88
CA LYS A 97 -2.97 20.47 -13.05
C LYS A 97 -1.46 20.33 -12.95
N TYR A 98 -0.94 20.43 -11.74
CA TYR A 98 0.48 20.36 -11.41
C TYR A 98 0.72 19.29 -10.36
N ILE A 99 1.84 18.59 -10.48
CA ILE A 99 2.29 17.64 -9.47
C ILE A 99 3.77 17.90 -9.19
N ARG A 100 4.18 17.79 -7.93
CA ARG A 100 5.59 17.88 -7.52
C ARG A 100 5.86 16.82 -6.47
N SER A 101 7.12 16.68 -6.08
CA SER A 101 7.46 15.83 -4.94
C SER A 101 8.52 16.47 -4.05
N GLN A 102 8.36 16.27 -2.75
CA GLN A 102 9.19 16.85 -1.70
C GLN A 102 9.80 15.72 -0.88
N LEU A 103 11.07 15.87 -0.49
CA LEU A 103 11.73 14.91 0.39
C LEU A 103 11.68 15.42 1.83
N TYR A 104 11.03 14.65 2.68
CA TYR A 104 10.95 14.93 4.12
C TYR A 104 11.73 13.88 4.92
N LEU A 105 12.23 14.28 6.08
CA LEU A 105 12.80 13.36 7.06
C LEU A 105 11.85 13.20 8.24
N TYR A 106 11.27 12.01 8.38
CA TYR A 106 10.30 11.67 9.42
C TYR A 106 10.99 11.09 10.65
N HIS A 107 10.51 11.51 11.82
CA HIS A 107 10.86 10.94 13.12
C HIS A 107 9.59 10.65 13.91
N TYR A 108 9.64 9.63 14.75
CA TYR A 108 8.59 9.47 15.76
C TYR A 108 8.61 10.66 16.71
N THR A 109 7.42 11.16 17.03
CA THR A 109 7.28 12.20 18.04
C THR A 109 7.76 11.66 19.39
N LYS A 110 8.63 12.42 20.07
CA LYS A 110 9.08 12.06 21.42
C LYS A 110 7.91 12.17 22.40
N LEU A 111 7.81 11.23 23.33
CA LEU A 111 6.85 11.31 24.44
C LEU A 111 7.12 12.56 25.27
N ASN A 112 6.06 13.23 25.73
CA ASN A 112 6.19 14.35 26.66
C ASN A 112 6.79 13.88 27.99
N LYS A 113 7.50 14.76 28.71
CA LYS A 113 8.10 14.46 30.03
C LYS A 113 7.09 13.91 31.06
N ASN A 114 5.80 14.16 30.86
CA ASN A 114 4.71 13.73 31.72
C ASN A 114 4.05 12.41 31.23
N ASN A 115 4.67 11.69 30.30
CA ASN A 115 4.14 10.46 29.66
C ASN A 115 2.77 10.61 28.97
N SER A 116 2.29 11.82 28.72
CA SER A 116 1.07 12.06 27.95
C SER A 116 1.28 11.69 26.48
N ALA A 117 0.29 11.04 25.86
CA ALA A 117 0.34 10.68 24.45
C ALA A 117 0.52 11.93 23.56
N PRO A 118 1.41 11.90 22.57
CA PRO A 118 1.63 13.04 21.69
C PRO A 118 0.43 13.25 20.77
N ARG A 119 0.15 14.52 20.42
CA ARG A 119 -0.96 14.89 19.50
C ARG A 119 -0.72 14.41 18.06
N ALA A 120 0.54 14.13 17.70
CA ALA A 120 0.94 13.63 16.40
C ALA A 120 1.92 12.46 16.58
N TRP A 121 1.84 11.45 15.72
CA TRP A 121 2.75 10.31 15.71
C TRP A 121 4.12 10.66 15.11
N TRP A 122 4.14 11.63 14.21
CA TRP A 122 5.34 12.02 13.48
C TRP A 122 5.68 13.51 13.59
N THR A 123 6.97 13.77 13.71
CA THR A 123 7.58 15.03 13.31
C THR A 123 8.26 14.84 11.97
N ARG A 124 8.20 15.84 11.10
CA ARG A 124 8.90 15.80 9.82
C ARG A 124 9.54 17.14 9.51
N THR A 125 10.68 17.12 8.85
CA THR A 125 11.38 18.32 8.37
C THR A 125 11.57 18.21 6.87
N LEU A 126 11.24 19.28 6.13
CA LEU A 126 11.51 19.35 4.71
C LEU A 126 13.03 19.37 4.51
N GLN A 127 13.56 18.42 3.73
CA GLN A 127 14.99 18.34 3.44
C GLN A 127 15.30 19.08 2.15
N LYS A 128 14.56 18.77 1.09
CA LYS A 128 14.72 19.38 -0.23
C LYS A 128 13.50 19.11 -1.10
N GLU A 129 13.40 19.89 -2.17
CA GLU A 129 12.58 19.50 -3.31
C GLU A 129 13.16 18.21 -3.92
N TYR A 130 12.30 17.18 -4.07
CA TYR A 130 12.70 15.94 -4.69
C TYR A 130 12.56 16.04 -6.21
N SER A 131 11.43 16.54 -6.71
CA SER A 131 11.23 16.85 -8.13
C SER A 131 10.48 18.18 -8.30
N PRO A 132 10.77 18.95 -9.37
CA PRO A 132 10.10 20.21 -9.62
C PRO A 132 8.60 20.00 -9.95
N PRO A 133 7.79 21.07 -9.88
CA PRO A 133 6.44 21.08 -10.44
C PRO A 133 6.44 20.71 -11.92
N ILE A 134 5.69 19.67 -12.25
CA ILE A 134 5.50 19.19 -13.63
C ILE A 134 4.02 19.15 -13.98
N THR A 135 3.73 19.27 -15.27
CA THR A 135 2.40 19.17 -15.88
C THR A 135 2.33 17.93 -16.77
N LYS A 136 1.11 17.53 -17.14
CA LYS A 136 0.88 16.34 -17.98
C LYS A 136 1.50 16.46 -19.39
N ASP A 137 1.62 17.68 -19.90
CA ASP A 137 2.07 18.01 -21.26
C ASP A 137 3.52 18.53 -21.27
N ASN A 138 4.27 18.37 -20.18
CA ASN A 138 5.66 18.82 -20.09
C ASN A 138 6.55 18.02 -21.08
N VAL A 139 7.16 18.73 -22.03
CA VAL A 139 7.95 18.13 -23.12
C VAL A 139 9.17 17.36 -22.60
N ASP A 140 9.90 17.92 -21.63
CA ASP A 140 11.10 17.30 -21.05
C ASP A 140 10.76 16.02 -20.30
N LEU A 141 9.65 16.03 -19.56
CA LEU A 141 9.13 14.85 -18.88
C LEU A 141 8.78 13.74 -19.88
N LEU A 142 8.05 14.07 -20.95
CA LEU A 142 7.68 13.09 -21.97
C LEU A 142 8.91 12.53 -22.68
N ALA A 143 9.89 13.36 -23.01
CA ALA A 143 11.15 12.93 -23.60
C ALA A 143 11.92 12.00 -22.65
N PHE A 144 12.01 12.34 -21.36
CA PHE A 144 12.64 11.51 -20.34
C PHE A 144 11.95 10.15 -20.19
N LEU A 145 10.62 10.14 -20.08
CA LEU A 145 9.84 8.89 -19.97
C LEU A 145 9.99 8.03 -21.23
N ASN A 146 10.06 8.65 -22.41
CA ASN A 146 10.29 7.93 -23.66
C ASN A 146 11.67 7.29 -23.72
N HIS A 147 12.71 8.04 -23.32
CA HIS A 147 14.07 7.52 -23.25
C HIS A 147 14.18 6.28 -22.33
N HIS A 148 13.41 6.26 -21.24
CA HIS A 148 13.39 5.13 -20.30
C HIS A 148 12.39 4.02 -20.64
N ASN A 149 11.71 4.06 -21.80
CA ASN A 149 10.64 3.13 -22.18
C ASN A 149 9.47 3.07 -21.16
N MET A 150 9.19 4.19 -20.50
CA MET A 150 8.16 4.33 -19.46
C MET A 150 7.00 5.23 -19.88
N MET A 151 6.93 5.59 -21.16
CA MET A 151 5.81 6.34 -21.70
C MET A 151 4.50 5.63 -21.38
N PRO A 152 3.49 6.34 -20.89
CA PRO A 152 2.13 5.83 -20.86
C PRO A 152 1.60 5.84 -22.29
N ALA A 153 2.09 4.92 -23.13
CA ALA A 153 1.22 4.40 -24.17
C ALA A 153 -0.03 3.87 -23.42
N PRO A 154 -1.25 4.14 -23.91
CA PRO A 154 -2.41 3.41 -23.43
C PRO A 154 -2.04 1.95 -23.52
N LEU A 155 -1.89 1.27 -22.38
CA LEU A 155 -1.71 -0.17 -22.40
C LEU A 155 -2.88 -0.68 -23.25
N PRO A 156 -2.62 -1.47 -24.31
CA PRO A 156 -3.70 -1.98 -25.12
C PRO A 156 -4.68 -2.61 -24.15
N LYS A 157 -5.96 -2.18 -24.19
CA LYS A 157 -7.01 -2.75 -23.35
C LYS A 157 -7.03 -4.25 -23.67
N LYS A 158 -6.29 -5.05 -22.90
CA LYS A 158 -6.30 -6.50 -23.04
C LYS A 158 -7.71 -6.89 -22.68
N GLN A 159 -8.51 -7.23 -23.69
CA GLN A 159 -9.80 -7.81 -23.46
C GLN A 159 -9.54 -9.09 -22.66
N PRO A 160 -10.09 -9.23 -21.45
CA PRO A 160 -9.91 -10.44 -20.69
C PRO A 160 -10.45 -11.61 -21.55
N PRO A 161 -9.75 -12.76 -21.59
CA PRO A 161 -10.25 -13.90 -22.33
C PRO A 161 -11.68 -14.24 -21.85
N GLN A 162 -12.59 -14.53 -22.78
CA GLN A 162 -14.01 -14.83 -22.49
C GLN A 162 -14.19 -16.25 -21.94
N SER A 163 -13.43 -16.60 -20.90
CA SER A 163 -13.52 -17.88 -20.20
C SER A 163 -14.29 -17.72 -18.89
N ASN A 164 -15.11 -18.71 -18.55
CA ASN A 164 -15.83 -18.77 -17.29
C ASN A 164 -14.89 -18.67 -16.08
N VAL A 165 -13.68 -19.24 -16.19
CA VAL A 165 -12.66 -19.15 -15.13
C VAL A 165 -12.21 -17.70 -14.94
N VAL A 166 -11.99 -16.96 -16.03
CA VAL A 166 -11.57 -15.56 -15.98
C VAL A 166 -12.68 -14.69 -15.37
N GLN A 167 -13.93 -14.93 -15.73
CA GLN A 167 -15.07 -14.23 -15.13
C GLN A 167 -15.18 -14.52 -13.63
N MET A 168 -15.05 -15.80 -13.22
CA MET A 168 -15.05 -16.18 -11.81
C MET A 168 -13.91 -15.50 -11.03
N LEU A 169 -12.69 -15.51 -11.57
CA LEU A 169 -11.53 -14.83 -10.97
C LEU A 169 -11.75 -13.32 -10.87
N ASN A 170 -12.37 -12.70 -11.87
CA ASN A 170 -12.72 -11.28 -11.83
C ASN A 170 -13.74 -10.97 -10.73
N GLN A 171 -14.76 -11.82 -10.55
CA GLN A 171 -15.73 -11.66 -9.45
C GLN A 171 -15.05 -11.80 -8.08
N ILE A 172 -14.18 -12.81 -7.91
CA ILE A 172 -13.38 -12.99 -6.69
C ILE A 172 -12.51 -11.75 -6.44
N ARG A 173 -11.86 -11.21 -7.48
CA ARG A 173 -11.03 -10.00 -7.36
C ARG A 173 -11.85 -8.78 -6.93
N ILE A 174 -13.04 -8.59 -7.49
CA ILE A 174 -13.93 -7.48 -7.13
C ILE A 174 -14.31 -7.58 -5.65
N LEU A 175 -14.69 -8.77 -5.18
CA LEU A 175 -15.04 -9.01 -3.78
C LEU A 175 -13.83 -8.81 -2.85
N ALA A 176 -12.67 -9.34 -3.23
CA ALA A 176 -11.44 -9.21 -2.45
C ALA A 176 -11.00 -7.74 -2.31
N ASN A 177 -11.19 -6.92 -3.35
CA ASN A 177 -10.83 -5.49 -3.35
C ASN A 177 -11.73 -4.63 -2.45
N GLN A 178 -12.86 -5.14 -1.96
CA GLN A 178 -13.71 -4.41 -1.01
C GLN A 178 -13.15 -4.42 0.42
N VAL A 179 -12.22 -5.33 0.72
CA VAL A 179 -11.63 -5.51 2.04
C VAL A 179 -10.16 -5.11 1.99
N SER A 180 -9.63 -4.52 3.07
CA SER A 180 -8.20 -4.24 3.14
C SER A 180 -7.39 -5.54 3.00
N PRO A 181 -6.30 -5.56 2.20
CA PRO A 181 -5.51 -6.77 2.00
C PRO A 181 -4.98 -7.40 3.31
N PRO A 182 -4.50 -6.63 4.31
CA PRO A 182 -4.09 -7.21 5.60
C PRO A 182 -5.23 -7.96 6.30
N TYR A 183 -6.44 -7.42 6.33
CA TYR A 183 -7.57 -8.08 7.00
C TYR A 183 -7.99 -9.37 6.28
N LEU A 184 -7.95 -9.37 4.95
CA LEU A 184 -8.23 -10.58 4.16
C LEU A 184 -7.20 -11.69 4.43
N LEU A 185 -5.91 -11.34 4.52
CA LEU A 185 -4.88 -12.34 4.79
C LEU A 185 -4.96 -12.90 6.22
N TRP A 186 -5.23 -12.04 7.21
CA TRP A 186 -5.41 -12.50 8.58
C TRP A 186 -6.68 -13.33 8.75
N SER A 187 -7.79 -12.98 8.10
CA SER A 187 -9.01 -13.78 8.17
C SER A 187 -8.77 -15.19 7.61
N LEU A 188 -8.12 -15.31 6.45
CA LEU A 188 -7.74 -16.61 5.88
C LEU A 188 -6.79 -17.40 6.81
N ALA A 189 -5.81 -16.74 7.41
CA ALA A 189 -4.88 -17.37 8.35
C ALA A 189 -5.60 -17.91 9.60
N PHE A 190 -6.50 -17.10 10.19
CA PHE A 190 -7.28 -17.52 11.35
C PHE A 190 -8.29 -18.63 11.01
N THR A 191 -8.92 -18.57 9.83
CA THR A 191 -9.80 -19.63 9.35
C THR A 191 -9.04 -20.95 9.16
N ALA A 192 -7.86 -20.91 8.55
CA ALA A 192 -7.02 -22.11 8.40
C ALA A 192 -6.62 -22.69 9.77
N LEU A 193 -6.20 -21.84 10.71
CA LEU A 193 -5.86 -22.25 12.07
C LEU A 193 -7.06 -22.88 12.81
N ALA A 194 -8.26 -22.31 12.66
CA ALA A 194 -9.48 -22.86 13.23
C ALA A 194 -9.80 -24.25 12.65
N ILE A 195 -9.67 -24.45 11.34
CA ILE A 195 -9.91 -25.76 10.70
C ILE A 195 -8.92 -26.80 11.20
N VAL A 196 -7.63 -26.45 11.30
CA VAL A 196 -6.58 -27.36 11.79
C VAL A 196 -6.81 -27.74 13.25
N THR A 197 -7.14 -26.77 14.11
CA THR A 197 -7.36 -27.01 15.53
C THR A 197 -8.63 -27.85 15.78
N LEU A 198 -9.73 -27.54 15.08
CA LEU A 198 -10.97 -28.34 15.13
C LEU A 198 -10.73 -29.77 14.62
N GLY A 199 -10.03 -29.92 13.50
CA GLY A 199 -9.67 -31.24 12.95
C GLY A 199 -8.83 -32.06 13.93
N SER A 200 -7.84 -31.43 14.57
CA SER A 200 -7.01 -32.06 15.61
C SER A 200 -7.83 -32.48 16.84
N MET A 201 -8.73 -31.62 17.31
CA MET A 201 -9.63 -31.93 18.43
C MET A 201 -10.58 -33.09 18.11
N MET A 202 -11.16 -33.12 16.91
CA MET A 202 -12.02 -34.21 16.46
C MET A 202 -11.25 -35.53 16.35
N ASN A 203 -10.03 -35.50 15.81
CA ASN A 203 -9.20 -36.69 15.69
C ASN A 203 -8.75 -37.22 17.07
N LYS A 204 -8.45 -36.32 18.02
CA LYS A 204 -8.16 -36.68 19.42
C LYS A 204 -9.37 -37.31 20.11
N LYS A 205 -10.58 -36.75 19.92
CA LYS A 205 -11.83 -37.34 20.44
C LYS A 205 -12.09 -38.74 19.86
N LYS A 206 -11.85 -38.93 18.55
CA LYS A 206 -11.99 -40.24 17.90
C LYS A 206 -11.04 -41.28 18.50
N LYS A 207 -9.74 -40.96 18.64
CA LYS A 207 -8.75 -41.86 19.27
C LYS A 207 -9.13 -42.24 20.70
N ILE A 208 -9.64 -41.31 21.50
CA ILE A 208 -10.09 -41.59 22.88
C ILE A 208 -11.28 -42.56 22.85
N LYS A 209 -12.26 -42.34 21.97
CA LYS A 209 -13.43 -43.22 21.83
C LYS A 209 -13.04 -44.63 21.38
N ASP A 210 -12.13 -44.74 20.42
CA ASP A 210 -11.64 -46.03 19.92
C ASP A 210 -10.85 -46.79 21.01
N ALA A 211 -10.03 -46.10 21.81
CA ALA A 211 -9.31 -46.69 22.93
C ALA A 211 -10.23 -47.16 24.07
N VAL A 212 -11.28 -46.40 24.39
CA VAL A 212 -12.29 -46.81 25.38
C VAL A 212 -13.03 -48.06 24.91
N ASN A 213 -13.46 -48.09 23.64
CA ASN A 213 -14.14 -49.27 23.09
C ASN A 213 -13.24 -50.51 23.07
N ALA A 214 -11.96 -50.38 22.72
CA ALA A 214 -11.00 -51.49 22.75
C ALA A 214 -10.82 -52.08 24.16
N ASN A 215 -10.72 -51.21 25.19
CA ASN A 215 -10.62 -51.64 26.58
C ASN A 215 -11.89 -52.31 27.12
N VAL A 216 -13.08 -51.89 26.64
CA VAL A 216 -14.35 -52.53 27.00
C VAL A 216 -14.42 -53.94 26.42
N VAL A 217 -13.99 -54.13 25.16
CA VAL A 217 -13.96 -55.45 24.51
C VAL A 217 -13.01 -56.42 25.22
N GLN A 218 -11.83 -55.96 25.65
CA GLN A 218 -10.87 -56.79 26.39
C GLN A 218 -11.32 -57.20 27.80
N LYS A 219 -12.28 -56.50 28.42
CA LYS A 219 -12.80 -56.84 29.77
C LYS A 219 -13.96 -57.83 29.77
N VAL A 220 -14.55 -58.10 28.61
CA VAL A 220 -15.74 -58.98 28.43
C VAL A 220 -15.35 -60.34 27.83
N SER A 221 -14.05 -60.55 27.56
CA SER A 221 -13.44 -61.83 27.14
C SER A 221 -12.63 -62.43 28.28
#